data_AF-A0AAV6YWV4-F1
#
_entry.id   AF-A0AAV6YWV4-F1
#
_cell.length_a   1.000
_cell.length_b   1.000
_cell.length_c   1.000
_cell.angle_alpha   90.00
_cell.angle_beta   90.00
_cell.angle_gamma   90.00
#
_symmetry.space_group_name_H-M   'P 1'
#
loop_
_entity.id
_entity.type
_entity.pdbx_description
1 polymer ?
#
loop_
_entity_poly.entity_id
_entity_poly.type
_entity_poly.pdbx_seq_one_letter_code
_entity_poly.pdbx_strand_id
1 'polypeptide(L)' 'MLRVTSLLLVLISLFKHGSTDSSGVLYPYGEEEGDQITPIEDDGTSGEVQLSMEFKFFGKRYKSLHVRTLVFSIIFH' A
#
# COMPACT_ATOMS: atom_id res chain seq x y z
N MET A 1 -25.72 30.45 -27.60
CA MET A 1 -25.00 30.05 -26.36
C MET A 1 -24.50 28.60 -26.41
N LEU A 2 -25.25 27.64 -26.95
CA LEU A 2 -24.86 26.21 -27.03
C LEU A 2 -23.63 25.90 -27.93
N ARG A 3 -23.34 26.73 -28.94
CA ARG A 3 -22.22 26.51 -29.88
C ARG A 3 -20.85 26.87 -29.30
N VAL A 4 -20.80 27.82 -28.37
CA VAL A 4 -19.55 28.29 -27.77
C VAL A 4 -19.10 27.35 -26.65
N THR A 5 -20.04 26.83 -25.87
CA THR A 5 -19.77 25.81 -24.83
C THR A 5 -19.28 24.50 -25.46
N SER A 6 -19.86 24.09 -26.59
CA SER A 6 -19.39 22.92 -27.35
C SER A 6 -17.96 23.11 -27.87
N LEU A 7 -17.63 24.29 -28.42
CA LEU A 7 -16.27 24.60 -28.88
C LEU A 7 -15.26 24.61 -27.73
N LEU A 8 -15.65 25.15 -26.57
CA LEU A 8 -14.82 25.16 -25.37
C LEU A 8 -14.56 23.74 -24.85
N LEU A 9 -15.58 22.88 -24.84
CA LEU A 9 -15.44 21.47 -24.48
C LEU A 9 -14.51 20.73 -25.45
N VAL A 10 -14.63 20.99 -26.75
CA VAL A 10 -13.73 20.41 -27.78
C VAL A 10 -12.28 20.88 -27.57
N LEU A 11 -12.05 22.17 -27.28
CA LEU A 11 -10.71 22.68 -26.99
C LEU A 11 -10.10 22.06 -25.73
N ILE A 12 -10.88 21.92 -24.65
CA ILE A 12 -10.42 21.23 -23.43
C ILE A 12 -10.11 19.75 -23.70
N SER A 13 -10.90 19.10 -24.56
CA SER A 13 -10.67 17.71 -24.98
C SER A 13 -9.37 17.53 -25.76
N LEU A 14 -9.01 18.51 -26.60
CA LEU A 14 -7.76 18.51 -27.37
C LEU A 14 -6.53 18.68 -26.46
N PHE A 15 -6.61 19.52 -25.43
CA PHE A 15 -5.54 19.66 -24.43
C PHE A 15 -5.42 18.46 -23.47
N LYS A 16 -6.47 17.63 -23.36
CA LYS A 16 -6.48 16.39 -22.57
C LYS A 16 -5.86 15.19 -23.30
N HIS A 17 -5.43 15.34 -24.56
CA HIS A 17 -4.73 14.27 -25.29
C HIS A 17 -3.21 14.42 -25.17
N GLY A 18 -2.71 14.40 -23.94
CA GLY A 18 -1.35 13.93 -23.68
C GLY A 18 -1.38 12.41 -23.74
N SER A 19 -1.42 11.84 -24.94
CA SER A 19 -1.11 10.43 -25.12
C SER A 19 0.39 10.29 -24.93
N THR A 20 0.79 9.90 -23.72
CA THR A 20 2.07 9.22 -23.53
C THR A 20 2.00 7.98 -24.42
N ASP A 21 2.71 8.02 -25.54
CA ASP A 21 2.74 6.96 -26.53
C ASP A 21 3.40 5.75 -25.88
N SER A 22 2.59 4.93 -25.20
CA SER A 22 2.97 3.69 -24.51
C SER A 22 3.16 2.54 -25.49
N SER A 23 3.55 2.83 -26.74
CA SER A 23 3.70 1.89 -27.85
C SER A 23 4.92 0.97 -27.73
N GLY A 24 5.14 0.44 -26.53
CA GLY A 24 6.13 -0.57 -26.22
C GLY A 24 6.03 -1.16 -24.80
N VAL A 25 5.16 -0.64 -23.93
CA VAL A 25 5.04 -1.12 -22.55
C VAL A 25 3.81 -2.03 -22.46
N LEU A 26 4.05 -3.34 -22.37
CA LEU A 26 2.99 -4.35 -22.23
C LEU A 26 2.22 -4.26 -20.91
N TYR A 27 2.83 -3.62 -19.89
CA TYR A 27 2.27 -3.42 -18.56
C TYR A 27 2.56 -2.00 -18.09
N PRO A 28 1.70 -1.03 -18.45
CA PRO A 28 1.80 0.33 -17.93
C PRO A 28 1.79 0.30 -16.39
N TYR A 29 2.64 1.12 -15.77
CA TYR A 29 2.85 1.16 -14.33
C TYR A 29 3.04 2.61 -13.88
N GLY A 30 2.84 2.88 -12.60
CA GLY A 30 2.93 4.20 -11.98
C GLY A 30 1.56 4.79 -11.64
N GLU A 31 1.56 5.84 -10.80
CA GLU A 31 0.33 6.48 -10.34
C GLU A 31 -0.54 7.03 -11.49
N GLU A 32 0.10 7.43 -12.59
CA GLU A 32 -0.57 7.90 -13.81
C GLU A 32 -1.38 6.81 -14.52
N GLU A 33 -1.02 5.54 -14.29
CA GLU A 33 -1.70 4.34 -14.81
C GLU A 33 -2.64 3.71 -13.78
N GLY A 34 -2.83 4.37 -12.63
CA GLY A 34 -3.74 3.95 -11.56
C GLY A 34 -3.11 3.08 -10.48
N ASP A 35 -1.78 2.91 -10.49
CA ASP A 35 -1.09 2.25 -9.39
C ASP A 35 -1.23 3.08 -8.11
N GLN A 36 -1.46 2.39 -7.00
CA GLN A 36 -1.46 3.01 -5.68
C GLN A 36 -0.18 2.63 -4.97
N ILE A 37 0.42 3.62 -4.29
CA ILE A 37 1.48 3.35 -3.33
C ILE A 37 0.92 2.35 -2.32
N THR A 38 1.56 1.18 -2.24
CA THR A 38 1.25 0.20 -1.20
C THR A 38 1.35 0.92 0.14
N PRO A 39 0.33 0.82 1.02
CA PRO A 39 0.45 1.41 2.33
C PRO A 39 1.73 0.93 2.99
N ILE A 40 2.29 1.71 3.93
CA ILE A 40 3.35 1.25 4.82
C ILE A 40 2.71 0.17 5.73
N GLU A 41 2.43 -1.00 5.18
CA GLU A 41 1.96 -2.14 5.92
C GLU A 41 3.19 -2.83 6.50
N ASP A 42 3.44 -2.52 7.77
CA ASP A 42 4.04 -3.38 8.80
C ASP A 42 5.00 -4.46 8.27
N ASP A 43 6.30 -4.23 8.46
CA ASP A 43 7.45 -5.07 8.08
C ASP A 43 7.49 -6.44 8.81
N GLY A 44 6.33 -7.06 8.99
CA GLY A 44 6.12 -8.43 9.35
C GLY A 44 6.22 -8.68 10.85
N THR A 45 5.73 -7.78 11.71
CA THR A 45 5.60 -8.08 13.15
C THR A 45 4.16 -7.91 13.59
N SER A 46 3.51 -8.98 14.07
CA SER A 46 2.17 -8.86 14.65
C SER A 46 2.16 -7.78 15.74
N GLY A 47 1.01 -7.14 15.96
CA GLY A 47 0.78 -6.41 17.21
C GLY A 47 1.01 -7.30 18.44
N GLU A 48 1.04 -6.67 19.62
CA GLU A 48 1.22 -7.36 20.89
C GLU A 48 0.11 -8.39 21.12
N VAL A 49 0.49 -9.66 21.27
CA VAL A 49 -0.42 -10.78 21.56
C VAL A 49 -0.33 -11.12 23.04
N GLN A 50 -1.45 -11.00 23.75
CA GLN A 50 -1.53 -11.39 25.16
C GLN A 50 -1.53 -12.91 25.32
N LEU A 51 -0.75 -13.41 26.27
CA LEU A 51 -0.71 -14.81 26.62
C LEU A 51 -1.89 -15.16 27.55
N SER A 52 -2.50 -16.32 27.35
CA SER A 52 -3.56 -16.83 28.23
C SER A 52 -3.05 -17.18 29.63
N MET A 53 -1.75 -17.44 29.77
CA MET A 53 -1.06 -17.66 31.03
C MET A 53 0.34 -17.05 31.00
N GLU A 54 0.86 -16.69 32.17
CA GLU A 54 2.19 -16.10 32.31
C GLU A 54 3.27 -17.15 31.97
N PHE A 55 4.14 -16.83 31.01
CA PHE A 55 5.22 -17.72 30.57
C PHE A 55 6.52 -17.39 31.31
N LYS A 56 7.23 -18.42 31.82
CA LYS A 56 8.50 -18.26 32.54
C LYS A 56 9.66 -18.81 31.71
N PHE A 57 10.65 -17.96 31.44
CA PHE A 57 11.86 -18.37 30.73
C PHE A 57 13.08 -17.67 31.34
N PHE A 58 14.12 -18.43 31.67
CA PHE A 58 15.31 -17.95 32.39
C PHE A 58 15.02 -17.07 33.62
N GLY A 59 14.00 -17.43 34.41
CA GLY A 59 13.61 -16.70 35.62
C GLY A 59 12.84 -15.39 35.38
N LYS A 60 12.64 -14.98 34.11
CA LYS A 60 11.79 -13.85 33.75
C LYS A 60 10.37 -14.31 33.45
N ARG A 61 9.40 -13.43 33.70
CA ARG A 61 7.98 -13.65 33.44
C ARG A 61 7.55 -12.77 32.28
N TYR A 62 6.82 -13.38 31.35
CA TYR A 62 6.35 -12.76 30.12
C TYR A 62 4.84 -12.89 30.05
N LYS A 63 4.18 -11.83 29.60
CA LYS A 63 2.71 -11.76 29.52
C LYS A 63 2.23 -11.58 28.10
N SER A 64 3.12 -11.15 27.21
CA SER A 64 2.80 -10.93 25.82
C SER A 64 3.96 -11.33 24.91
N LEU A 65 3.66 -11.40 23.61
CA LEU A 65 4.65 -11.64 22.58
C LEU A 65 4.33 -10.89 21.30
N HIS A 66 5.30 -10.83 20.41
CA HIS A 66 5.12 -10.43 19.02
C HIS A 66 5.54 -11.58 18.10
N VAL A 67 4.85 -11.74 16.98
CA VAL A 67 5.13 -12.76 15.95
C VAL A 67 5.76 -12.08 14.75
N ARG A 68 6.99 -12.47 14.38
CA ARG A 68 7.67 -11.93 13.21
C ARG A 68 7.59 -12.87 12.00
N THR A 69 6.87 -12.47 10.96
CA THR A 69 6.59 -13.28 9.75
C THR A 69 7.80 -13.41 8.83
N LEU A 70 8.62 -12.35 8.67
CA LEU A 70 9.76 -12.36 7.74
C LEU A 70 10.92 -13.27 8.17
N VAL A 71 10.95 -13.73 9.43
CA VAL A 71 12.03 -14.56 9.98
C VAL A 71 11.52 -15.76 10.79
N PHE A 72 10.20 -16.02 10.79
CA PHE A 72 9.53 -17.00 11.66
C PHE A 72 10.10 -17.01 13.09
N SER A 73 10.07 -15.86 13.76
CA SER A 73 10.60 -15.68 15.12
C SER A 73 9.53 -15.18 16.08
N ILE A 74 9.55 -15.69 17.32
CA ILE A 74 8.64 -15.31 18.41
C ILE A 74 9.46 -14.58 19.48
N ILE A 75 9.01 -13.38 19.86
CA ILE A 75 9.70 -12.53 20.83
C ILE A 75 8.77 -12.27 22.03
N PHE A 76 9.23 -12.58 23.24
CA PHE A 76 8.46 -12.41 24.48
C PHE A 76 8.74 -11.07 25.17
N HIS A 77 7.71 -10.47 25.79
CA HIS A 77 7.80 -9.24 26.59
C HIS A 77 7.14 -9.35 27.97
#